data_AF-A0A958DKC8-F1
#
_entry.id   AF-A0A958DKC8-F1
#
_cell.length_a   1.000
_cell.length_b   1.000
_cell.length_c   1.000
_cell.angle_alpha   90.00
_cell.angle_beta   90.00
_cell.angle_gamma   90.00
#
_symmetry.space_group_name_H-M   'P 1'
#
loop_
_entity.id
_entity.type
_entity.pdbx_description
1 polymer ?
#
loop_
_entity_poly.entity_id
_entity_poly.type
_entity_poly.pdbx_seq_one_letter_code
_entity_poly.pdbx_strand_id
1 'polypeptide(L)'
;MKHKAVYLMVVLLFLVFAGILYSQQQGKGEKMSDYQKEWEQVDALTQKGLPQSALEVVDKIYRNAKKSANHAQQVKALIYRLRFLALIEEDVLVKNIRRVEEEIAASKYPVKPLLQSTLADLYWMYYQQNRYKILDRTQTSGVEMDDLETWDAAQFVEKVIELHNASLAERDRLKATGLDDFDALIEKQPGSREFRPTLYDLLAQRAVDFFMNDEATLTRPAYQFQLRDEKVFQPAEKFAEARFETRDTLSFKYQALLILQDLVAFHLKDDQPAALVDVDLKRLSFARQNSVHPEKETLYLNALENLEAQYREHEISTWVAYDLANFYESRGQQYA
;
A
#
# COMPACT_ATOMS: atom_id res chain seq x y z
N MET A 1 17.81 2.53 13.54
CA MET A 1 17.87 2.91 12.11
C MET A 1 16.45 2.92 11.56
N LYS A 2 15.87 4.10 11.29
CA LYS A 2 14.50 4.28 10.78
C LYS A 2 14.45 4.12 9.24
N HIS A 3 15.16 3.13 8.70
CA HIS A 3 15.29 2.93 7.25
C HIS A 3 14.52 1.71 6.74
N LYS A 4 13.48 1.25 7.46
CA LYS A 4 12.47 0.38 6.85
C LYS A 4 11.74 1.19 5.79
N ALA A 5 11.72 0.68 4.56
CA ALA A 5 11.23 1.33 3.36
C ALA A 5 9.85 1.98 3.56
N VAL A 6 9.80 3.30 3.55
CA VAL A 6 8.56 4.03 3.31
C VAL A 6 8.55 4.40 1.84
N TYR A 7 8.06 3.49 1.01
CA TYR A 7 7.58 3.84 -0.32
C TYR A 7 6.19 4.45 -0.17
N LEU A 8 6.13 5.69 0.27
CA LEU A 8 4.91 6.46 0.12
C LEU A 8 4.85 6.83 -1.37
N MET A 9 4.00 6.13 -2.14
CA MET A 9 3.34 6.85 -3.23
C MET A 9 2.64 8.01 -2.55
N VAL A 10 2.85 9.25 -2.99
CA VAL A 10 2.33 10.45 -2.32
C VAL A 10 0.83 10.34 -2.06
N VAL A 11 0.48 9.77 -0.91
CA VAL A 11 -0.83 9.80 -0.27
C VAL A 11 -0.59 10.66 0.96
N LEU A 12 -0.28 11.94 0.71
CA LEU A 12 -0.29 12.96 1.75
C LEU A 12 -1.75 13.32 2.01
N LEU A 13 -2.43 12.42 2.72
CA LEU A 13 -3.75 12.64 3.32
C LEU A 13 -3.58 12.88 4.82
N PHE A 14 -3.09 14.07 5.15
CA PHE A 14 -3.55 14.80 6.33
C PHE A 14 -3.58 16.29 6.00
N LEU A 15 -4.80 16.83 5.97
CA LEU A 15 -5.07 18.26 6.11
C LEU A 15 -4.67 18.69 7.52
N VAL A 16 -3.41 19.04 7.75
CA VAL A 16 -3.02 20.06 8.73
C VAL A 16 -1.83 20.82 8.16
N PHE A 17 -2.00 22.13 8.05
CA PHE A 17 -0.94 23.11 7.90
C PHE A 17 0.05 22.95 9.07
N ALA A 18 1.14 22.20 8.85
CA ALA A 18 2.32 22.28 9.69
C ALA A 18 3.51 22.49 8.74
N GLY A 19 4.07 23.69 8.76
CA GLY A 19 5.26 24.03 8.01
C GLY A 19 6.40 23.12 8.42
N ILE A 20 6.68 22.12 7.60
CA ILE A 20 7.94 21.39 7.61
C ILE A 20 8.63 21.78 6.32
N LEU A 21 9.69 22.58 6.48
CA LEU A 21 10.68 22.83 5.45
C LEU A 21 11.27 21.48 5.03
N TYR A 22 10.76 20.90 3.95
CA TYR A 22 11.45 19.81 3.27
C TYR A 22 12.60 20.42 2.48
N SER A 23 13.83 20.25 2.97
CA SER A 23 15.00 20.32 2.11
C SER A 23 14.97 19.10 1.20
N GLN A 24 14.48 19.25 -0.03
CA GLN A 24 14.77 18.27 -1.08
C GLN A 24 16.28 18.28 -1.30
N GLN A 25 16.98 17.31 -0.74
CA GLN A 25 18.36 17.05 -1.10
C GLN A 25 18.32 16.39 -2.48
N GLN A 26 18.55 17.20 -3.52
CA GLN A 26 18.66 16.72 -4.90
C GLN A 26 19.80 15.68 -4.98
N GLY A 27 19.42 14.41 -5.16
CA GLY A 27 20.34 13.38 -5.60
C GLY A 27 20.86 13.74 -6.98
N LYS A 28 22.15 14.07 -7.07
CA LYS A 28 22.85 14.25 -8.35
C LYS A 28 22.81 12.93 -9.12
N GLY A 29 21.96 12.85 -10.15
CA GLY A 29 21.88 11.69 -11.03
C GLY A 29 20.59 11.52 -11.82
N GLU A 30 19.55 12.35 -11.62
CA GLU A 30 18.31 12.22 -12.42
C GLU A 30 18.49 12.82 -13.82
N LYS A 31 18.21 12.00 -14.85
CA LYS A 31 17.84 12.50 -16.18
C LYS A 31 16.80 13.60 -15.98
N MET A 32 17.06 14.82 -16.44
CA MET A 32 16.07 15.92 -16.42
C MET A 32 14.72 15.40 -16.91
N SER A 33 13.75 15.27 -16.01
CA SER A 33 12.44 14.71 -16.36
C SER A 33 11.61 15.77 -17.10
N ASP A 34 10.86 15.34 -18.11
CA ASP A 34 10.11 16.14 -19.11
C ASP A 34 9.07 17.13 -18.56
N TYR A 35 8.99 17.36 -17.25
CA TYR A 35 8.03 18.24 -16.59
C TYR A 35 8.59 18.98 -15.36
N GLN A 36 9.91 18.99 -15.16
CA GLN A 36 10.51 19.59 -13.95
C GLN A 36 10.09 21.06 -13.75
N LYS A 37 10.12 21.87 -14.81
CA LYS A 37 9.74 23.28 -14.74
C LYS A 37 8.28 23.46 -14.37
N GLU A 38 7.39 22.65 -14.93
CA GLU A 38 5.98 22.67 -14.59
C GLU A 38 5.75 22.27 -13.12
N TRP A 39 6.46 21.27 -12.61
CA TRP A 39 6.36 20.88 -11.19
C TRP A 39 6.91 21.95 -10.25
N GLU A 40 8.03 22.59 -10.57
CA GLU A 40 8.55 23.75 -9.82
C GLU A 40 7.52 24.89 -9.78
N GLN A 41 6.80 25.11 -10.89
CA GLN A 41 5.71 26.08 -10.94
C GLN A 41 4.52 25.66 -10.06
N VAL A 42 4.12 24.39 -10.09
CA VAL A 42 3.06 23.84 -9.22
C VAL A 42 3.43 24.04 -7.75
N ASP A 43 4.66 23.73 -7.36
CA ASP A 43 5.13 23.88 -5.98
C ASP A 43 5.15 25.35 -5.57
N ALA A 44 5.65 26.25 -6.42
CA ALA A 44 5.66 27.68 -6.15
C ALA A 44 4.24 28.27 -5.98
N LEU A 45 3.27 27.81 -6.78
CA LEU A 45 1.86 28.23 -6.65
C LEU A 45 1.22 27.66 -5.39
N THR A 46 1.55 26.41 -5.04
CA THR A 46 1.07 25.75 -3.81
C THR A 46 1.56 26.49 -2.56
N GLN A 47 2.85 26.86 -2.52
CA GLN A 47 3.42 27.63 -1.41
C GLN A 47 2.79 29.02 -1.25
N LYS A 48 2.28 29.61 -2.35
CA LYS A 48 1.57 30.89 -2.34
C LYS A 48 0.08 30.77 -1.98
N GLY A 49 -0.43 29.56 -1.74
CA GLY A 49 -1.84 29.34 -1.47
C GLY A 49 -2.74 29.59 -2.68
N LEU A 50 -2.24 29.30 -3.90
CA LEU A 50 -2.97 29.50 -5.17
C LEU A 50 -3.37 28.14 -5.80
N PRO A 51 -4.29 27.38 -5.19
CA PRO A 51 -4.63 26.03 -5.64
C PRO A 51 -5.28 26.00 -7.03
N GLN A 52 -6.07 27.00 -7.40
CA GLN A 52 -6.68 27.10 -8.73
C GLN A 52 -5.62 27.24 -9.83
N SER A 53 -4.63 28.12 -9.65
CA SER A 53 -3.54 28.28 -10.61
C SER A 53 -2.64 27.05 -10.66
N ALA A 54 -2.39 26.40 -9.51
CA ALA A 54 -1.63 25.15 -9.47
C ALA A 54 -2.36 24.02 -10.23
N LEU A 55 -3.68 23.93 -10.08
CA LEU A 55 -4.55 23.00 -10.80
C LEU A 55 -4.46 23.18 -12.33
N GLU A 56 -4.46 24.41 -12.82
CA GLU A 56 -4.31 24.68 -14.27
C GLU A 56 -2.99 24.13 -14.84
N VAL A 57 -1.89 24.28 -14.09
CA VAL A 57 -0.58 23.73 -14.48
C VAL A 57 -0.61 22.20 -14.43
N VAL A 58 -1.18 21.61 -13.38
CA VAL A 58 -1.32 20.15 -13.27
C VAL A 58 -2.19 19.56 -14.39
N ASP A 59 -3.29 20.21 -14.77
CA ASP A 59 -4.13 19.78 -15.89
C ASP A 59 -3.38 19.83 -17.23
N LYS A 60 -2.44 20.76 -17.39
CA LYS A 60 -1.54 20.80 -18.54
C LYS A 60 -0.56 19.62 -18.51
N ILE A 61 0.09 19.35 -17.37
CA ILE A 61 0.97 18.18 -17.21
C ILE A 61 0.21 16.90 -17.54
N TYR A 62 -0.97 16.72 -16.95
CA TYR A 62 -1.82 15.55 -17.13
C TYR A 62 -2.15 15.28 -18.60
N ARG A 63 -2.65 16.29 -19.32
CA ARG A 63 -2.99 16.16 -20.75
C ARG A 63 -1.76 15.84 -21.60
N ASN A 64 -0.63 16.45 -21.31
CA ASN A 64 0.60 16.19 -22.05
C ASN A 64 1.15 14.79 -21.77
N ALA A 65 1.14 14.35 -20.50
CA ALA A 65 1.59 13.03 -20.09
C ALA A 65 0.73 11.91 -20.70
N LYS A 66 -0.60 12.10 -20.80
CA LYS A 66 -1.47 11.18 -21.55
C LYS A 66 -1.09 11.09 -23.03
N LYS A 67 -0.82 12.24 -23.68
CA LYS A 67 -0.47 12.28 -25.11
C LYS A 67 0.89 11.66 -25.40
N SER A 68 1.86 11.83 -24.51
CA SER A 68 3.21 11.26 -24.64
C SER A 68 3.34 9.85 -24.08
N ALA A 69 2.25 9.26 -23.56
CA ALA A 69 2.26 7.99 -22.85
C ALA A 69 3.25 7.95 -21.67
N ASN A 70 3.50 9.10 -21.02
CA ASN A 70 4.29 9.17 -19.80
C ASN A 70 3.41 8.76 -18.59
N HIS A 71 3.33 7.45 -18.35
CA HIS A 71 2.42 6.87 -17.36
C HIS A 71 2.67 7.35 -15.93
N ALA A 72 3.94 7.51 -15.52
CA ALA A 72 4.27 8.00 -14.19
C ALA A 72 3.79 9.44 -13.97
N GLN A 73 4.02 10.32 -14.95
CA GLN A 73 3.57 11.72 -14.85
C GLN A 73 2.05 11.83 -15.00
N GLN A 74 1.41 10.96 -15.80
CA GLN A 74 -0.04 10.89 -15.92
C GLN A 74 -0.68 10.59 -14.55
N VAL A 75 -0.21 9.55 -13.87
CA VAL A 75 -0.74 9.17 -12.56
C VAL A 75 -0.42 10.24 -11.51
N LYS A 76 0.80 10.79 -11.50
CA LYS A 76 1.21 11.84 -10.57
C LYS A 76 0.32 13.08 -10.71
N ALA A 77 0.14 13.54 -11.95
CA ALA A 77 -0.69 14.70 -12.23
C ALA A 77 -2.15 14.46 -11.86
N LEU A 78 -2.70 13.26 -12.09
CA LEU A 78 -4.05 12.94 -11.65
C LEU A 78 -4.18 13.03 -10.12
N ILE A 79 -3.25 12.46 -9.36
CA ILE A 79 -3.28 12.51 -7.88
C ILE A 79 -3.24 13.97 -7.40
N TYR A 80 -2.34 14.80 -7.96
CA TYR A 80 -2.28 16.22 -7.62
C TYR A 80 -3.55 16.98 -8.02
N ARG A 81 -4.15 16.63 -9.16
CA ARG A 81 -5.42 17.21 -9.62
C ARG A 81 -6.52 16.94 -8.61
N LEU A 82 -6.69 15.68 -8.17
CA LEU A 82 -7.69 15.31 -7.15
C LEU A 82 -7.47 16.08 -5.84
N ARG A 83 -6.20 16.26 -5.43
CA ARG A 83 -5.82 17.05 -4.25
C ARG A 83 -6.22 18.52 -4.38
N PHE A 84 -5.89 19.18 -5.49
CA PHE A 84 -6.23 20.59 -5.66
C PHE A 84 -7.74 20.80 -5.79
N LEU A 85 -8.46 19.91 -6.48
CA LEU A 85 -9.92 19.94 -6.51
C LEU A 85 -10.50 19.84 -5.10
N ALA A 86 -9.91 19.04 -4.21
CA ALA A 86 -10.35 18.94 -2.83
C ALA A 86 -10.15 20.21 -1.98
N LEU A 87 -9.35 21.17 -2.45
CA LEU A 87 -9.18 22.48 -1.81
C LEU A 87 -10.13 23.55 -2.35
N ILE A 88 -10.83 23.27 -3.46
CA ILE A 88 -11.56 24.27 -4.24
C ILE A 88 -13.05 23.91 -4.34
N GLU A 89 -13.40 22.63 -4.43
CA GLU A 89 -14.77 22.16 -4.63
C GLU A 89 -15.40 21.59 -3.34
N GLU A 90 -16.70 21.79 -3.19
CA GLU A 90 -17.53 21.10 -2.19
C GLU A 90 -17.85 19.66 -2.65
N ASP A 91 -18.14 18.76 -1.70
CA ASP A 91 -18.47 17.33 -1.92
C ASP A 91 -17.47 16.59 -2.82
N VAL A 92 -16.19 16.98 -2.72
CA VAL A 92 -15.14 16.57 -3.64
C VAL A 92 -14.84 15.08 -3.61
N LEU A 93 -15.03 14.40 -2.48
CA LEU A 93 -14.63 13.00 -2.35
C LEU A 93 -15.46 12.10 -3.25
N VAL A 94 -16.79 12.25 -3.24
CA VAL A 94 -17.70 11.51 -4.13
C VAL A 94 -17.39 11.83 -5.60
N LYS A 95 -17.15 13.11 -5.92
CA LYS A 95 -16.76 13.53 -7.27
C LYS A 95 -15.42 12.93 -7.70
N ASN A 96 -14.45 12.85 -6.80
CA ASN A 96 -13.13 12.29 -7.05
C ASN A 96 -13.18 10.78 -7.24
N ILE A 97 -14.01 10.05 -6.47
CA ILE A 97 -14.30 8.63 -6.71
C ILE A 97 -14.79 8.44 -8.15
N ARG A 98 -15.84 9.16 -8.56
CA ARG A 98 -16.39 9.09 -9.92
C ARG A 98 -15.37 9.42 -11.01
N ARG A 99 -14.57 10.48 -10.81
CA ARG A 99 -13.50 10.86 -11.76
C ARG A 99 -12.45 9.76 -11.92
N VAL A 100 -12.08 9.08 -10.84
CA VAL A 100 -11.10 7.99 -10.89
C VAL A 100 -11.71 6.73 -11.50
N GLU A 101 -12.99 6.43 -11.24
CA GLU A 101 -13.73 5.35 -11.91
C GLU A 101 -13.77 5.54 -13.43
N GLU A 102 -14.13 6.74 -13.89
CA GLU A 102 -14.11 7.10 -15.31
C GLU A 102 -12.72 6.95 -15.92
N GLU A 103 -11.68 7.40 -15.21
CA GLU A 103 -10.31 7.29 -15.68
C GLU A 103 -9.82 5.83 -15.72
N ILE A 104 -10.22 4.99 -14.76
CA ILE A 104 -9.94 3.53 -14.75
C ILE A 104 -10.60 2.86 -15.95
N ALA A 105 -11.84 3.24 -16.29
CA ALA A 105 -12.56 2.70 -17.44
C ALA A 105 -11.86 3.02 -18.77
N ALA A 106 -11.24 4.21 -18.87
CA ALA A 106 -10.47 4.64 -20.03
C ALA A 106 -9.00 4.17 -20.04
N SER A 107 -8.49 3.70 -18.90
CA SER A 107 -7.07 3.37 -18.72
C SER A 107 -6.74 1.91 -19.08
N LYS A 108 -5.48 1.70 -19.45
CA LYS A 108 -4.87 0.38 -19.65
C LYS A 108 -3.65 0.24 -18.75
N TYR A 109 -3.07 -0.96 -18.74
CA TYR A 109 -1.76 -1.18 -18.15
C TYR A 109 -0.71 -0.21 -18.71
N PRO A 110 0.21 0.34 -17.90
CA PRO A 110 0.39 0.12 -16.45
C PRO A 110 -0.41 1.08 -15.55
N VAL A 111 -1.16 2.03 -16.13
CA VAL A 111 -1.89 3.06 -15.38
C VAL A 111 -3.05 2.47 -14.59
N LYS A 112 -3.83 1.56 -15.19
CA LYS A 112 -5.06 1.03 -14.59
C LYS A 112 -4.84 0.40 -13.19
N PRO A 113 -3.83 -0.48 -12.97
CA PRO A 113 -3.53 -1.00 -11.63
C PRO A 113 -3.23 0.07 -10.58
N LEU A 114 -2.45 1.09 -10.94
CA LEU A 114 -2.12 2.22 -10.05
C LEU A 114 -3.38 3.00 -9.62
N LEU A 115 -4.28 3.23 -10.57
CA LEU A 115 -5.53 3.93 -10.29
C LEU A 115 -6.50 3.07 -9.46
N GLN A 116 -6.55 1.76 -9.66
CA GLN A 116 -7.34 0.86 -8.83
C GLN A 116 -6.87 0.86 -7.37
N SER A 117 -5.56 0.84 -7.13
CA SER A 117 -5.00 1.01 -5.78
C SER A 117 -5.34 2.38 -5.19
N THR A 118 -5.34 3.44 -6.00
CA THR A 118 -5.72 4.80 -5.54
C THR A 118 -7.21 4.88 -5.22
N LEU A 119 -8.06 4.23 -6.03
CA LEU A 119 -9.51 4.23 -5.84
C LEU A 119 -9.89 3.48 -4.55
N ALA A 120 -9.18 2.39 -4.23
CA ALA A 120 -9.35 1.69 -2.95
C ALA A 120 -9.18 2.65 -1.75
N ASP A 121 -8.12 3.47 -1.77
CA ASP A 121 -7.87 4.49 -0.73
C ASP A 121 -9.01 5.52 -0.66
N LEU A 122 -9.55 5.96 -1.80
CA LEU A 122 -10.64 6.94 -1.84
C LEU A 122 -11.95 6.39 -1.24
N TYR A 123 -12.31 5.14 -1.56
CA TYR A 123 -13.46 4.47 -0.96
C TYR A 123 -13.28 4.30 0.55
N TRP A 124 -12.10 3.86 0.98
CA TRP A 124 -11.82 3.72 2.40
C TRP A 124 -11.86 5.07 3.13
N MET A 125 -11.32 6.13 2.52
CA MET A 125 -11.40 7.48 3.07
C MET A 125 -12.85 7.93 3.23
N TYR A 126 -13.71 7.67 2.25
CA TYR A 126 -15.12 8.02 2.35
C TYR A 126 -15.80 7.27 3.50
N TYR A 127 -15.53 5.96 3.60
CA TYR A 127 -16.00 5.13 4.70
C TYR A 127 -15.57 5.70 6.05
N GLN A 128 -14.29 6.02 6.22
CA GLN A 128 -13.75 6.53 7.48
C GLN A 128 -14.35 7.89 7.87
N GLN A 129 -14.47 8.82 6.91
CA GLN A 129 -15.08 10.14 7.16
C GLN A 129 -16.56 10.06 7.56
N ASN A 130 -17.27 9.03 7.10
CA ASN A 130 -18.70 8.84 7.36
C ASN A 130 -19.00 7.67 8.31
N ARG A 131 -17.97 7.14 8.98
CA ARG A 131 -18.03 5.87 9.74
C ARG A 131 -19.20 5.82 10.72
N TYR A 132 -19.36 6.85 11.55
CA TYR A 132 -20.45 6.90 12.54
C TYR A 132 -21.82 6.81 11.87
N LYS A 133 -22.05 7.58 10.80
CA LYS A 133 -23.31 7.56 10.05
C LYS A 133 -23.55 6.21 9.39
N ILE A 134 -22.52 5.60 8.81
CA ILE A 134 -22.62 4.32 8.10
C ILE A 134 -22.96 3.19 9.08
N LEU A 135 -22.35 3.19 10.28
CA LEU A 135 -22.62 2.17 11.29
C LEU A 135 -24.01 2.30 11.93
N ASP A 136 -24.60 3.49 11.91
CA ASP A 136 -25.98 3.73 12.36
C ASP A 136 -27.05 3.34 11.31
N ARG A 137 -26.66 3.05 10.06
CA ARG A 137 -27.60 2.61 9.02
C ARG A 137 -28.07 1.19 9.29
N THR A 138 -29.38 0.98 9.35
CA THR A 138 -29.96 -0.37 9.27
C THR A 138 -29.76 -0.92 7.86
N GLN A 139 -29.33 -2.19 7.72
CA GLN A 139 -29.17 -2.85 6.41
C GLN A 139 -30.43 -2.67 5.55
N THR A 140 -30.36 -1.78 4.56
CA THR A 140 -31.44 -1.56 3.59
C THR A 140 -31.24 -2.50 2.42
N SER A 141 -32.12 -3.49 2.29
CA SER A 141 -32.20 -4.35 1.13
C SER A 141 -32.81 -3.59 -0.06
N GLY A 142 -32.01 -3.40 -1.12
CA GLY A 142 -32.47 -2.93 -2.43
C GLY A 142 -32.18 -1.47 -2.71
N VAL A 143 -30.91 -1.10 -2.88
CA VAL A 143 -30.52 0.27 -3.22
C VAL A 143 -29.63 0.32 -4.47
N GLU A 144 -29.78 1.38 -5.26
CA GLU A 144 -28.96 1.68 -6.44
C GLU A 144 -27.48 1.72 -6.07
N MET A 145 -26.65 0.99 -6.82
CA MET A 145 -25.20 0.88 -6.59
C MET A 145 -24.46 2.23 -6.69
N ASP A 146 -25.06 3.24 -7.31
CA ASP A 146 -24.40 4.51 -7.65
C ASP A 146 -24.47 5.59 -6.55
N ASP A 147 -25.17 5.32 -5.43
CA ASP A 147 -25.27 6.24 -4.30
C ASP A 147 -24.54 5.75 -3.05
N LEU A 148 -23.32 6.26 -2.83
CA LEU A 148 -22.50 5.98 -1.64
C LEU A 148 -23.18 6.39 -0.32
N GLU A 149 -24.21 7.24 -0.36
CA GLU A 149 -25.01 7.60 0.80
C GLU A 149 -25.91 6.45 1.29
N THR A 150 -26.03 5.38 0.51
CA THR A 150 -26.89 4.23 0.82
C THR A 150 -26.11 2.98 1.19
N TRP A 151 -24.81 3.00 0.96
CA TRP A 151 -23.95 1.85 1.23
C TRP A 151 -23.81 1.56 2.72
N ASP A 152 -23.85 0.27 3.07
CA ASP A 152 -23.48 -0.22 4.39
C ASP A 152 -21.96 -0.47 4.51
N ALA A 153 -21.49 -0.76 5.72
CA ALA A 153 -20.07 -0.99 5.97
C ALA A 153 -19.50 -2.20 5.21
N ALA A 154 -20.31 -3.24 4.96
CA ALA A 154 -19.86 -4.44 4.26
C ALA A 154 -19.61 -4.14 2.77
N GLN A 155 -20.46 -3.34 2.13
CA GLN A 155 -20.28 -2.92 0.74
C GLN A 155 -18.98 -2.11 0.54
N PHE A 156 -18.62 -1.24 1.49
CA PHE A 156 -17.32 -0.55 1.44
C PHE A 156 -16.15 -1.52 1.57
N VAL A 157 -16.21 -2.46 2.51
CA VAL A 157 -15.19 -3.51 2.69
C VAL A 157 -15.01 -4.33 1.42
N GLU A 158 -16.12 -4.81 0.84
CA GLU A 158 -16.12 -5.59 -0.39
C GLU A 158 -15.50 -4.81 -1.54
N LYS A 159 -15.90 -3.55 -1.75
CA LYS A 159 -15.38 -2.71 -2.82
C LYS A 159 -13.88 -2.44 -2.66
N VAL A 160 -13.41 -2.17 -1.45
CA VAL A 160 -11.99 -1.92 -1.19
C VAL A 160 -11.16 -3.20 -1.42
N ILE A 161 -11.65 -4.36 -0.98
CA ILE A 161 -11.01 -5.65 -1.27
C ILE A 161 -10.97 -5.93 -2.78
N GLU A 162 -12.08 -5.70 -3.47
CA GLU A 162 -12.19 -5.86 -4.93
C GLU A 162 -11.15 -5.00 -5.65
N LEU A 163 -11.03 -3.72 -5.28
CA LEU A 163 -10.12 -2.78 -5.93
C LEU A 163 -8.65 -3.11 -5.67
N HIS A 164 -8.27 -3.47 -4.44
CA HIS A 164 -6.92 -3.94 -4.15
C HIS A 164 -6.60 -5.22 -4.93
N ASN A 165 -7.50 -6.20 -4.96
CA ASN A 165 -7.30 -7.42 -5.74
C ASN A 165 -7.24 -7.16 -7.24
N ALA A 166 -8.06 -6.24 -7.76
CA ALA A 166 -8.02 -5.83 -9.16
C ALA A 166 -6.69 -5.14 -9.51
N SER A 167 -6.13 -4.33 -8.60
CA SER A 167 -4.82 -3.71 -8.77
C SER A 167 -3.67 -4.73 -8.87
N LEU A 168 -3.88 -5.96 -8.39
CA LEU A 168 -2.90 -7.05 -8.43
C LEU A 168 -3.22 -8.12 -9.47
N ALA A 169 -4.28 -7.96 -10.28
CA ALA A 169 -4.79 -9.01 -11.16
C ALA A 169 -3.83 -9.36 -12.30
N GLU A 170 -3.11 -8.38 -12.87
CA GLU A 170 -2.15 -8.59 -13.96
C GLU A 170 -0.76 -9.05 -13.44
N ARG A 171 -0.74 -10.06 -12.56
CA ARG A 171 0.44 -10.48 -11.76
C ARG A 171 1.73 -10.60 -12.57
N ASP A 172 1.75 -11.37 -13.63
CA ASP A 172 2.97 -11.63 -14.41
C ASP A 172 3.53 -10.34 -15.04
N ARG A 173 2.65 -9.45 -15.53
CA ARG A 173 3.07 -8.16 -16.10
C ARG A 173 3.58 -7.21 -15.04
N LEU A 174 2.91 -7.17 -13.88
CA LEU A 174 3.33 -6.37 -12.73
C LEU A 174 4.70 -6.80 -12.21
N LYS A 175 4.92 -8.12 -12.07
CA LYS A 175 6.20 -8.72 -11.63
C LYS A 175 7.32 -8.50 -12.66
N ALA A 176 7.00 -8.38 -13.94
CA ALA A 176 7.96 -8.09 -14.99
C ALA A 176 8.26 -6.59 -15.19
N THR A 177 7.47 -5.69 -14.60
CA THR A 177 7.61 -4.25 -14.82
C THR A 177 8.43 -3.62 -13.71
N GLY A 178 9.64 -3.18 -14.06
CA GLY A 178 10.56 -2.51 -13.15
C GLY A 178 10.01 -1.17 -12.65
N LEU A 179 10.35 -0.84 -11.41
CA LEU A 179 9.80 0.34 -10.74
C LEU A 179 10.50 1.66 -11.12
N ASP A 180 11.58 1.59 -11.90
CA ASP A 180 12.37 2.76 -12.35
C ASP A 180 11.56 3.70 -13.25
N ASP A 181 10.67 3.16 -14.08
CA ASP A 181 9.78 3.95 -14.94
C ASP A 181 8.75 4.78 -14.14
N PHE A 182 8.62 4.50 -12.84
CA PHE A 182 7.65 5.13 -11.93
C PHE A 182 8.30 5.96 -10.82
N ASP A 183 9.58 6.30 -10.95
CA ASP A 183 10.32 7.14 -9.99
C ASP A 183 9.57 8.43 -9.62
N ALA A 184 8.87 9.05 -10.58
CA ALA A 184 8.12 10.27 -10.34
C ALA A 184 6.94 10.11 -9.35
N LEU A 185 6.44 8.88 -9.15
CA LEU A 185 5.33 8.57 -8.25
C LEU A 185 5.75 8.27 -6.82
N ILE A 186 7.05 8.06 -6.58
CA ILE A 186 7.52 7.33 -5.43
C ILE A 186 8.56 8.17 -4.70
N GLU A 187 8.36 8.36 -3.40
CA GLU A 187 9.42 8.88 -2.55
C GLU A 187 10.41 7.74 -2.23
N LYS A 188 11.64 7.86 -2.74
CA LYS A 188 12.69 6.85 -2.56
C LYS A 188 13.59 7.21 -1.38
N GLN A 189 13.93 6.21 -0.58
CA GLN A 189 15.08 6.31 0.34
C GLN A 189 16.31 5.72 -0.34
N PRO A 190 17.53 6.25 -0.10
CA PRO A 190 18.74 5.65 -0.66
C PRO A 190 18.82 4.15 -0.33
N GLY A 191 19.10 3.33 -1.34
CA GLY A 191 19.16 1.87 -1.22
C GLY A 191 17.80 1.15 -1.24
N SER A 192 16.67 1.85 -1.10
CA SER A 192 15.39 1.15 -0.91
C SER A 192 14.93 0.31 -2.13
N ARG A 193 15.46 0.56 -3.34
CA ARG A 193 15.01 -0.07 -4.61
C ARG A 193 15.12 -1.59 -4.58
N GLU A 194 16.15 -2.11 -3.92
CA GLU A 194 16.39 -3.56 -3.81
C GLU A 194 15.25 -4.29 -3.08
N PHE A 195 14.51 -3.62 -2.19
CA PHE A 195 13.41 -4.22 -1.45
C PHE A 195 12.09 -4.22 -2.23
N ARG A 196 11.94 -3.32 -3.21
CA ARG A 196 10.73 -3.19 -4.05
C ARG A 196 11.15 -2.94 -5.50
N PRO A 197 11.65 -3.96 -6.20
CA PRO A 197 12.16 -3.79 -7.55
C PRO A 197 11.07 -3.54 -8.61
N THR A 198 9.83 -3.99 -8.38
CA THR A 198 8.79 -4.06 -9.42
C THR A 198 7.52 -3.30 -9.06
N LEU A 199 6.68 -3.06 -10.08
CA LEU A 199 5.35 -2.49 -9.88
C LEU A 199 4.44 -3.42 -9.06
N TYR A 200 4.65 -4.74 -9.15
CA TYR A 200 3.98 -5.69 -8.26
C TYR A 200 4.32 -5.40 -6.79
N ASP A 201 5.60 -5.21 -6.48
CA ASP A 201 6.05 -4.97 -5.10
C ASP A 201 5.43 -3.71 -4.52
N LEU A 202 5.36 -2.63 -5.31
CA LEU A 202 4.72 -1.38 -4.89
C LEU A 202 3.24 -1.60 -4.54
N LEU A 203 2.47 -2.22 -5.44
CA LEU A 203 1.03 -2.37 -5.28
C LEU A 203 0.66 -3.40 -4.21
N ALA A 204 1.38 -4.52 -4.18
CA ALA A 204 1.14 -5.61 -3.23
C ALA A 204 1.46 -5.14 -1.81
N GLN A 205 2.54 -4.38 -1.62
CA GLN A 205 2.91 -3.87 -0.31
C GLN A 205 1.94 -2.81 0.19
N ARG A 206 1.47 -1.92 -0.69
CA ARG A 206 0.37 -0.99 -0.37
C ARG A 206 -0.90 -1.72 0.07
N ALA A 207 -1.29 -2.78 -0.63
CA ALA A 207 -2.45 -3.59 -0.26
C ALA A 207 -2.23 -4.31 1.08
N VAL A 208 -1.04 -4.88 1.32
CA VAL A 208 -0.68 -5.48 2.61
C VAL A 208 -0.74 -4.46 3.74
N ASP A 209 -0.16 -3.27 3.56
CA ASP A 209 -0.18 -2.21 4.57
C ASP A 209 -1.61 -1.81 4.91
N PHE A 210 -2.46 -1.69 3.89
CA PHE A 210 -3.89 -1.43 4.07
C PHE A 210 -4.56 -2.54 4.91
N PHE A 211 -4.41 -3.81 4.50
CA PHE A 211 -5.08 -4.94 5.14
C PHE A 211 -4.49 -5.33 6.52
N MET A 212 -3.27 -4.90 6.83
CA MET A 212 -2.67 -5.09 8.15
C MET A 212 -3.17 -4.07 9.18
N ASN A 213 -3.82 -2.98 8.76
CA ASN A 213 -4.38 -2.01 9.70
C ASN A 213 -5.64 -2.59 10.38
N ASP A 214 -5.63 -2.62 11.72
CA ASP A 214 -6.65 -3.26 12.58
C ASP A 214 -8.04 -2.57 12.57
N GLU A 215 -8.25 -1.52 11.78
CA GLU A 215 -9.49 -0.72 11.78
C GLU A 215 -10.70 -1.44 11.17
N ALA A 216 -10.51 -2.57 10.50
CA ALA A 216 -11.58 -3.30 9.82
C ALA A 216 -12.32 -4.33 10.68
N THR A 217 -12.36 -4.16 12.00
CA THR A 217 -13.39 -4.82 12.82
C THR A 217 -14.75 -4.15 12.62
N LEU A 218 -15.29 -4.27 11.41
CA LEU A 218 -16.54 -3.63 10.98
C LEU A 218 -17.76 -4.52 11.18
N THR A 219 -17.55 -5.83 11.12
CA THR A 219 -18.53 -6.84 11.49
C THR A 219 -17.78 -7.96 12.20
N ARG A 220 -18.41 -8.57 13.21
CA ARG A 220 -17.90 -9.81 13.81
C ARG A 220 -18.65 -10.96 13.14
N PRO A 221 -18.20 -11.45 11.97
CA PRO A 221 -18.85 -12.63 11.38
C PRO A 221 -18.76 -13.78 12.38
N ALA A 222 -19.78 -14.65 12.40
CA ALA A 222 -19.78 -15.84 13.25
C ALA A 222 -18.55 -16.75 13.02
N TYR A 223 -17.91 -16.63 11.85
CA TYR A 223 -16.72 -17.36 11.42
C TYR A 223 -15.52 -16.44 11.18
N GLN A 224 -15.25 -15.50 12.09
CA GLN A 224 -14.09 -14.61 11.98
C GLN A 224 -12.81 -15.41 11.71
N PHE A 225 -12.08 -15.03 10.65
CA PHE A 225 -10.79 -15.63 10.36
C PHE A 225 -9.82 -15.46 11.54
N GLN A 226 -9.18 -16.56 11.94
CA GLN A 226 -8.17 -16.57 13.01
C GLN A 226 -6.91 -17.25 12.52
N LEU A 227 -5.78 -16.57 12.66
CA LEU A 227 -4.48 -17.07 12.26
C LEU A 227 -3.95 -18.06 13.30
N ARG A 228 -4.44 -19.31 13.24
CA ARG A 228 -4.11 -20.40 14.18
C ARG A 228 -3.03 -21.34 13.67
N ASP A 229 -2.89 -21.48 12.36
CA ASP A 229 -2.03 -22.49 11.76
C ASP A 229 -0.54 -22.09 11.88
N GLU A 230 0.28 -22.97 12.46
CA GLU A 230 1.72 -22.75 12.61
C GLU A 230 2.47 -22.60 11.27
N LYS A 231 1.85 -23.01 10.15
CA LYS A 231 2.38 -22.83 8.79
C LYS A 231 2.78 -21.39 8.48
N VAL A 232 2.15 -20.40 9.13
CA VAL A 232 2.51 -18.99 8.93
C VAL A 232 3.94 -18.66 9.41
N PHE A 233 4.48 -19.44 10.34
CA PHE A 233 5.84 -19.30 10.88
C PHE A 233 6.86 -20.24 10.23
N GLN A 234 6.46 -21.10 9.28
CA GLN A 234 7.38 -22.01 8.61
C GLN A 234 8.34 -21.25 7.68
N PRO A 235 9.49 -21.85 7.30
CA PRO A 235 10.42 -21.27 6.32
C PRO A 235 9.71 -20.81 5.03
N ALA A 236 10.28 -19.81 4.37
CA ALA A 236 9.68 -19.09 3.24
C ALA A 236 9.11 -20.02 2.15
N GLU A 237 9.83 -21.08 1.80
CA GLU A 237 9.43 -22.07 0.79
C GLU A 237 8.16 -22.81 1.21
N LYS A 238 8.13 -23.31 2.45
CA LYS A 238 6.97 -24.04 2.99
C LYS A 238 5.76 -23.14 3.17
N PHE A 239 5.98 -21.88 3.53
CA PHE A 239 4.92 -20.89 3.65
C PHE A 239 4.32 -20.52 2.30
N ALA A 240 5.16 -20.31 1.27
CA ALA A 240 4.70 -20.04 -0.09
C ALA A 240 3.78 -21.14 -0.62
N GLU A 241 4.02 -22.39 -0.24
CA GLU A 241 3.23 -23.56 -0.66
C GLU A 241 2.04 -23.89 0.27
N ALA A 242 1.98 -23.28 1.45
CA ALA A 242 0.96 -23.57 2.44
C ALA A 242 -0.44 -23.21 1.94
N ARG A 243 -1.44 -24.01 2.33
CA ARG A 243 -2.85 -23.69 2.07
C ARG A 243 -3.50 -23.15 3.34
N PHE A 244 -4.07 -21.95 3.24
CA PHE A 244 -4.87 -21.32 4.27
C PHE A 244 -6.31 -21.25 3.78
N GLU A 245 -7.25 -21.78 4.56
CA GLU A 245 -8.67 -21.81 4.19
C GLU A 245 -9.47 -20.95 5.17
N THR A 246 -10.48 -20.25 4.65
CA THR A 246 -11.42 -19.48 5.46
C THR A 246 -12.78 -19.42 4.77
N ARG A 247 -13.84 -19.26 5.58
CA ARG A 247 -15.17 -18.87 5.08
C ARG A 247 -15.34 -17.35 5.06
N ASP A 248 -14.51 -16.64 5.83
CA ASP A 248 -14.50 -15.18 5.94
C ASP A 248 -13.51 -14.60 4.93
N THR A 249 -13.91 -14.58 3.66
CA THR A 249 -13.10 -14.05 2.56
C THR A 249 -12.95 -12.53 2.62
N LEU A 250 -13.80 -11.84 3.38
CA LEU A 250 -13.72 -10.40 3.62
C LEU A 250 -12.76 -10.05 4.77
N SER A 251 -12.14 -11.04 5.40
CA SER A 251 -11.13 -10.80 6.42
C SER A 251 -9.90 -10.11 5.83
N PHE A 252 -9.63 -8.89 6.28
CA PHE A 252 -8.41 -8.17 5.92
C PHE A 252 -7.15 -8.96 6.31
N LYS A 253 -7.15 -9.63 7.47
CA LYS A 253 -6.04 -10.50 7.90
C LYS A 253 -5.80 -11.64 6.91
N TYR A 254 -6.86 -12.20 6.34
CA TYR A 254 -6.74 -13.23 5.31
C TYR A 254 -6.23 -12.64 3.98
N GLN A 255 -6.73 -11.48 3.55
CA GLN A 255 -6.24 -10.79 2.35
C GLN A 255 -4.74 -10.46 2.47
N ALA A 256 -4.30 -9.90 3.61
CA ALA A 256 -2.89 -9.61 3.89
C ALA A 256 -2.03 -10.88 3.82
N LEU A 257 -2.49 -11.98 4.44
CA LEU A 257 -1.79 -13.26 4.45
C LEU A 257 -1.54 -13.80 3.04
N LEU A 258 -2.55 -13.77 2.17
CA LEU A 258 -2.43 -14.25 0.79
C LEU A 258 -1.49 -13.39 -0.05
N ILE A 259 -1.50 -12.08 0.13
CA ILE A 259 -0.60 -11.18 -0.62
C ILE A 259 0.84 -11.34 -0.12
N LEU A 260 1.05 -11.47 1.19
CA LEU A 260 2.36 -11.82 1.76
C LEU A 260 2.87 -13.16 1.22
N GLN A 261 1.98 -14.15 1.06
CA GLN A 261 2.32 -15.44 0.47
C GLN A 261 2.77 -15.32 -1.00
N ASP A 262 2.05 -14.56 -1.83
CA ASP A 262 2.43 -14.35 -3.24
C ASP A 262 3.71 -13.51 -3.38
N LEU A 263 3.96 -12.55 -2.49
CA LEU A 263 5.22 -11.80 -2.43
C LEU A 263 6.40 -12.68 -2.04
N VAL A 264 6.26 -13.52 -0.99
CA VAL A 264 7.31 -14.49 -0.62
C VAL A 264 7.58 -15.43 -1.80
N ALA A 265 6.53 -16.03 -2.37
CA ALA A 265 6.66 -16.94 -3.50
C ALA A 265 7.34 -16.30 -4.72
N PHE A 266 7.08 -15.02 -4.96
CA PHE A 266 7.70 -14.25 -6.04
C PHE A 266 9.22 -14.13 -5.84
N HIS A 267 9.66 -13.72 -4.66
CA HIS A 267 11.07 -13.44 -4.39
C HIS A 267 11.91 -14.67 -3.99
N LEU A 268 11.31 -15.85 -3.83
CA LEU A 268 12.04 -17.10 -3.52
C LEU A 268 13.15 -17.44 -4.52
N LYS A 269 13.07 -16.91 -5.75
CA LYS A 269 14.00 -17.22 -6.84
C LYS A 269 14.93 -16.06 -7.18
N ASP A 270 14.88 -14.98 -6.41
CA ASP A 270 15.71 -13.81 -6.66
C ASP A 270 17.16 -14.13 -6.30
N ASP A 271 18.09 -13.71 -7.16
CA ASP A 271 19.53 -13.84 -6.88
C ASP A 271 19.95 -13.03 -5.64
N GLN A 272 19.26 -11.91 -5.40
CA GLN A 272 19.49 -11.03 -4.26
C GLN A 272 18.38 -11.23 -3.22
N PRO A 273 18.71 -11.54 -1.95
CA PRO A 273 17.71 -11.92 -0.96
C PRO A 273 16.95 -10.74 -0.33
N ALA A 274 17.28 -9.49 -0.68
CA ALA A 274 16.79 -8.31 0.03
C ALA A 274 15.26 -8.20 0.03
N ALA A 275 14.61 -8.32 -1.13
CA ALA A 275 13.16 -8.27 -1.24
C ALA A 275 12.48 -9.45 -0.51
N LEU A 276 13.04 -10.65 -0.64
CA LEU A 276 12.54 -11.85 0.04
C LEU A 276 12.59 -11.68 1.57
N VAL A 277 13.76 -11.33 2.11
CA VAL A 277 13.96 -11.19 3.56
C VAL A 277 13.09 -10.08 4.14
N ASP A 278 12.92 -8.96 3.45
CA ASP A 278 12.06 -7.88 3.94
C ASP A 278 10.57 -8.27 3.98
N VAL A 279 10.06 -8.91 2.92
CA VAL A 279 8.69 -9.46 2.91
C VAL A 279 8.55 -10.53 4.00
N ASP A 280 9.56 -11.38 4.18
CA ASP A 280 9.52 -12.46 5.14
C ASP A 280 9.49 -11.94 6.59
N LEU A 281 10.33 -10.95 6.92
CA LEU A 281 10.27 -10.26 8.21
C LEU A 281 8.91 -9.59 8.43
N LYS A 282 8.33 -8.95 7.40
CA LYS A 282 6.98 -8.37 7.47
C LYS A 282 5.92 -9.44 7.76
N ARG A 283 6.00 -10.60 7.09
CA ARG A 283 5.14 -11.77 7.32
C ARG A 283 5.26 -12.27 8.76
N LEU A 284 6.47 -12.50 9.25
CA LEU A 284 6.70 -13.02 10.60
C LEU A 284 6.19 -12.04 11.66
N SER A 285 6.43 -10.74 11.48
CA SER A 285 5.89 -9.69 12.35
C SER A 285 4.35 -9.69 12.33
N PHE A 286 3.74 -9.74 11.14
CA PHE A 286 2.29 -9.86 11.00
C PHE A 286 1.75 -11.09 11.73
N ALA A 287 2.41 -12.24 11.56
CA ALA A 287 2.04 -13.50 12.19
C ALA A 287 2.11 -13.42 13.72
N ARG A 288 3.20 -12.89 14.28
CA ARG A 288 3.35 -12.71 15.74
C ARG A 288 2.25 -11.84 16.33
N GLN A 289 1.94 -10.72 15.67
CA GLN A 289 0.92 -9.77 16.12
C GLN A 289 -0.49 -10.36 16.07
N ASN A 290 -0.80 -11.15 15.03
CA ASN A 290 -2.17 -11.56 14.73
C ASN A 290 -2.48 -13.03 15.05
N SER A 291 -1.48 -13.86 15.28
CA SER A 291 -1.70 -15.26 15.59
C SER A 291 -2.29 -15.45 16.98
N VAL A 292 -3.22 -16.41 17.06
CA VAL A 292 -3.79 -16.89 18.33
C VAL A 292 -3.22 -18.27 18.71
N HIS A 293 -2.14 -18.71 18.06
CA HIS A 293 -1.46 -19.95 18.39
C HIS A 293 -0.82 -19.85 19.79
N PRO A 294 -0.98 -20.85 20.68
CA PRO A 294 -0.43 -20.79 22.05
C PRO A 294 1.09 -20.60 22.09
N GLU A 295 1.81 -21.16 21.12
CA GLU A 295 3.28 -21.11 21.05
C GLU A 295 3.80 -20.02 20.09
N LYS A 296 2.99 -19.02 19.73
CA LYS A 296 3.35 -18.04 18.69
C LYS A 296 4.69 -17.33 18.93
N GLU A 297 5.04 -17.02 20.17
CA GLU A 297 6.31 -16.33 20.48
C GLU A 297 7.50 -17.27 20.24
N THR A 298 7.38 -18.56 20.59
CA THR A 298 8.40 -19.58 20.32
C THR A 298 8.54 -19.86 18.83
N LEU A 299 7.41 -20.02 18.12
CA LEU A 299 7.41 -20.22 16.68
C LEU A 299 8.03 -19.03 15.94
N TYR A 300 7.71 -17.80 16.35
CA TYR A 300 8.29 -16.58 15.80
C TYR A 300 9.80 -16.51 16.04
N LEU A 301 10.26 -16.77 17.28
CA LEU A 301 11.69 -16.78 17.60
C LEU A 301 12.45 -17.81 16.74
N ASN A 302 11.96 -19.04 16.69
CA ASN A 302 12.57 -20.10 15.88
C ASN A 302 12.61 -19.71 14.39
N ALA A 303 11.57 -19.05 13.87
CA ALA A 303 11.54 -18.58 12.49
C ALA A 303 12.63 -17.53 12.23
N LEU A 304 12.81 -16.56 13.13
CA LEU A 304 13.86 -15.55 13.02
C LEU A 304 15.27 -16.15 13.13
N GLU A 305 15.50 -17.07 14.08
CA GLU A 305 16.80 -17.74 14.24
C GLU A 305 17.16 -18.57 12.99
N ASN A 306 16.18 -19.27 12.40
CA ASN A 306 16.38 -19.99 11.14
C ASN A 306 16.69 -19.05 9.97
N LEU A 307 15.97 -17.93 9.88
CA LEU A 307 16.19 -16.92 8.83
C LEU A 307 17.58 -16.26 8.95
N GLU A 308 18.01 -15.95 10.17
CA GLU A 308 19.36 -15.42 10.43
C GLU A 308 20.43 -16.44 10.05
N ALA A 309 20.24 -17.72 10.42
CA ALA A 309 21.16 -18.79 10.07
C ALA A 309 21.28 -19.00 8.55
N GLN A 310 20.16 -18.91 7.82
CA GLN A 310 20.12 -19.06 6.36
C GLN A 310 20.92 -17.96 5.65
N TYR A 311 20.87 -16.73 6.14
CA TYR A 311 21.51 -15.57 5.51
C TYR A 311 22.75 -15.04 6.25
N ARG A 312 23.35 -15.83 7.15
CA ARG A 312 24.42 -15.39 8.07
C ARG A 312 25.62 -14.71 7.38
N GLU A 313 25.99 -15.19 6.19
CA GLU A 313 27.12 -14.66 5.42
C GLU A 313 26.73 -13.49 4.49
N HIS A 314 25.46 -13.10 4.47
CA HIS A 314 24.94 -11.98 3.68
C HIS A 314 24.62 -10.78 4.58
N GLU A 315 24.85 -9.56 4.10
CA GLU A 315 24.64 -8.34 4.89
C GLU A 315 23.19 -8.16 5.37
N ILE A 316 22.23 -8.72 4.61
CA ILE A 316 20.80 -8.74 4.93
C ILE A 316 20.50 -9.38 6.29
N SER A 317 21.36 -10.27 6.80
CA SER A 317 21.22 -10.87 8.14
C SER A 317 21.15 -9.82 9.25
N THR A 318 21.75 -8.64 9.03
CA THR A 318 21.69 -7.53 10.00
C THR A 318 20.25 -7.08 10.29
N TRP A 319 19.35 -7.16 9.31
CA TRP A 319 17.93 -6.84 9.52
C TRP A 319 17.21 -7.90 10.36
N VAL A 320 17.57 -9.17 10.18
CA VAL A 320 17.02 -10.27 10.98
C VAL A 320 17.54 -10.18 12.41
N ALA A 321 18.84 -9.94 12.60
CA ALA A 321 19.46 -9.71 13.90
C ALA A 321 18.82 -8.53 14.65
N TYR A 322 18.45 -7.46 13.94
CA TYR A 322 17.72 -6.34 14.53
C TYR A 322 16.35 -6.75 15.06
N ASP A 323 15.56 -7.51 14.30
CA ASP A 323 14.24 -7.97 14.74
C ASP A 323 14.36 -9.01 15.89
N LEU A 324 15.41 -9.84 15.92
CA LEU A 324 15.76 -10.69 17.07
C LEU A 324 16.10 -9.87 18.32
N ALA A 325 16.93 -8.83 18.18
CA ALA A 325 17.28 -7.94 19.28
C ALA A 325 16.04 -7.26 19.88
N ASN A 326 15.14 -6.73 19.03
CA ASN A 326 13.87 -6.14 19.47
C ASN A 326 12.98 -7.17 20.19
N PHE A 327 12.97 -8.43 19.73
CA PHE A 327 12.23 -9.49 20.39
C PHE A 327 12.76 -9.72 21.82
N TYR A 328 14.08 -9.89 21.99
CA TYR A 328 14.68 -10.09 23.31
C TYR A 328 14.54 -8.86 24.21
N GLU A 329 14.66 -7.65 23.69
CA GLU A 329 14.40 -6.42 24.44
C GLU A 329 12.95 -6.40 24.95
N SER A 330 11.98 -6.67 24.08
CA SER A 330 10.55 -6.70 24.46
C SER A 330 10.25 -7.74 25.53
N ARG A 331 10.96 -8.89 25.49
CA ARG A 331 10.84 -9.95 26.49
C ARG A 331 11.51 -9.55 27.81
N GLY A 332 12.68 -8.92 27.76
CA GLY A 332 13.38 -8.42 28.95
C GLY A 332 12.55 -7.40 29.73
N GLN A 333 11.84 -6.50 29.03
CA GLN A 333 10.94 -5.52 29.63
C GLN A 333 9.74 -6.14 30.37
N GLN A 334 9.37 -7.39 30.09
CA GLN A 334 8.28 -8.08 30.81
C GLN A 334 8.70 -8.66 32.17
N TYR A 335 10.01 -8.74 32.43
CA TYR A 335 10.58 -9.26 33.67
C TYR A 335 11.26 -8.19 34.52
N ALA A 336 11.26 -6.93 34.07
CA ALA A 336 11.73 -5.75 34.79
C ALA A 336 10.55 -5.04 35.46
#